data_AF-A0A1Y0LEF5-F1
#
_entry.id   AF-A0A1Y0LEF5-F1
#
_cell.length_a   1.000
_cell.length_b   1.000
_cell.length_c   1.000
_cell.angle_alpha   90.00
_cell.angle_beta   90.00
_cell.angle_gamma   90.00
#
_symmetry.space_group_name_H-M   'P 1'
#
loop_
_entity.id
_entity.type
_entity.pdbx_description
1 polymer ?
#
loop_
_entity_poly.entity_id
_entity_poly.type
_entity_poly.pdbx_seq_one_letter_code
_entity_poly.pdbx_strand_id
1 'polypeptide(L)'
;MLQNVWICLVIALVSACIAISVTQQEMFRPLRQWAARKHAMAGHLFSCFYCFSHWVVFAGIVIYRPVVVTSGNTLVDSVVTAFFTVGLSALCSGVILQVIRIAIAKASEELDLINKTAK
;
A
#
# COMPACT_ATOMS: atom_id res chain seq x y z
N MET A 1 -6.37 23.99 -4.53
CA MET A 1 -5.32 23.12 -5.07
C MET A 1 -4.42 22.52 -3.99
N LEU A 2 -3.71 23.32 -3.18
CA LEU A 2 -2.76 22.79 -2.17
C LEU A 2 -3.38 21.80 -1.16
N GLN A 3 -4.60 22.09 -0.69
CA GLN A 3 -5.35 21.21 0.20
C GLN A 3 -5.74 19.87 -0.45
N ASN A 4 -6.07 19.87 -1.74
CA ASN A 4 -6.45 18.63 -2.46
C ASN A 4 -5.23 17.74 -2.71
N VAL A 5 -4.08 18.34 -3.00
CA VAL A 5 -2.80 17.62 -3.10
C VAL A 5 -2.41 17.01 -1.75
N TRP A 6 -2.58 17.77 -0.66
CA TRP A 6 -2.36 17.26 0.69
C TRP A 6 -3.25 16.05 1.02
N ILE A 7 -4.54 16.13 0.70
CA ILE A 7 -5.47 15.00 0.88
C ILE A 7 -5.01 13.78 0.07
N CYS A 8 -4.57 13.96 -1.18
CA CYS A 8 -4.04 12.87 -1.99
C CYS A 8 -2.78 12.25 -1.38
N LEU A 9 -1.87 13.06 -0.83
CA LEU A 9 -0.68 12.58 -0.12
C LEU A 9 -1.06 11.73 1.11
N VAL A 10 -2.01 12.20 1.91
CA VAL A 10 -2.49 11.46 3.09
C VAL A 10 -3.15 10.15 2.66
N ILE A 11 -4.02 10.17 1.63
CA ILE A 11 -4.65 8.96 1.09
C ILE A 11 -3.59 7.98 0.57
N ALA A 12 -2.59 8.45 -0.16
CA ALA A 12 -1.53 7.61 -0.69
C ALA A 12 -0.73 6.92 0.43
N LEU A 13 -0.37 7.67 1.47
CA LEU A 13 0.37 7.15 2.63
C LEU A 13 -0.46 6.15 3.44
N VAL A 14 -1.71 6.51 3.77
CA VAL A 14 -2.63 5.64 4.51
C VAL A 14 -2.90 4.36 3.70
N SER A 15 -3.10 4.48 2.39
CA SER A 15 -3.31 3.32 1.51
C SER A 15 -2.09 2.41 1.47
N ALA A 16 -0.88 2.98 1.45
CA ALA A 16 0.36 2.21 1.49
C ALA A 16 0.52 1.47 2.83
N CYS A 17 0.24 2.14 3.96
CA CYS A 17 0.28 1.54 5.29
C CYS A 17 -0.74 0.41 5.43
N ILE A 18 -2.00 0.63 5.04
CA ILE A 18 -3.04 -0.40 5.12
C ILE A 18 -2.67 -1.59 4.23
N ALA A 19 -2.20 -1.35 3.00
CA ALA A 19 -1.82 -2.42 2.09
C ALA A 19 -0.66 -3.27 2.65
N ILE A 20 0.37 -2.65 3.21
CA ILE A 20 1.48 -3.38 3.83
C ILE A 20 1.00 -4.14 5.07
N SER A 21 0.21 -3.51 5.94
CA SER A 21 -0.34 -4.18 7.13
C SER A 21 -1.17 -5.40 6.77
N VAL A 22 -2.11 -5.28 5.82
CA VAL A 22 -2.98 -6.40 5.42
C VAL A 22 -2.20 -7.51 4.72
N THR A 23 -1.21 -7.17 3.90
CA THR A 23 -0.47 -8.17 3.11
C THR A 23 0.69 -8.83 3.87
N GLN A 24 1.31 -8.12 4.82
CA GLN A 24 2.52 -8.58 5.53
C GLN A 24 2.28 -9.04 6.97
N GLN A 25 1.30 -8.48 7.69
CA GLN A 25 1.09 -8.87 9.09
C GLN A 25 0.54 -10.29 9.18
N GLU A 26 1.13 -11.10 10.06
CA GLU A 26 0.71 -12.48 10.27
C GLU A 26 -0.74 -12.60 10.75
N MET A 27 -1.24 -11.59 11.45
CA MET A 27 -2.64 -11.53 11.90
C MET A 27 -3.64 -11.62 10.74
N PHE A 28 -3.29 -11.15 9.54
CA PHE A 28 -4.14 -11.21 8.34
C PHE A 28 -3.87 -12.44 7.46
N ARG A 29 -2.95 -13.32 7.86
CA ARG A 29 -2.70 -14.61 7.19
C ARG A 29 -3.95 -15.48 7.02
N PRO A 30 -4.83 -15.69 8.03
CA PRO A 30 -6.05 -16.47 7.85
C PRO A 30 -7.01 -15.82 6.86
N LEU A 31 -7.12 -14.49 6.85
CA LEU A 31 -7.96 -13.74 5.90
C LEU A 31 -7.48 -13.97 4.45
N ARG A 32 -6.18 -13.88 4.21
CA ARG A 32 -5.58 -14.10 2.88
C ARG A 32 -5.78 -15.54 2.39
N GLN A 33 -5.61 -16.52 3.28
CA GLN A 33 -5.86 -17.93 2.96
C GLN A 33 -7.35 -18.22 2.72
N TRP A 34 -8.25 -17.56 3.45
CA TRP A 34 -9.69 -17.66 3.20
C TRP A 34 -10.07 -17.03 1.85
N ALA A 35 -9.54 -15.85 1.53
CA ALA A 35 -9.77 -15.19 0.25
C ALA A 35 -9.25 -16.03 -0.94
N ALA A 36 -8.06 -16.64 -0.80
CA ALA A 36 -7.50 -17.54 -1.79
C ALA A 36 -8.34 -18.81 -2.00
N ARG A 37 -8.97 -19.34 -0.94
CA ARG A 37 -9.89 -20.48 -1.02
C ARG A 37 -11.20 -20.13 -1.71
N LYS A 38 -11.69 -18.89 -1.56
CA LYS A 38 -12.93 -18.40 -2.20
C LYS A 38 -12.74 -18.16 -3.69
N HIS A 39 -11.69 -17.45 -4.09
CA HIS A 39 -11.36 -17.18 -5.49
C HIS A 39 -9.85 -16.89 -5.64
N ALA A 40 -9.21 -17.51 -6.63
CA ALA A 40 -7.78 -17.32 -6.90
C ALA A 40 -7.39 -15.85 -7.10
N MET A 41 -8.22 -15.06 -7.80
CA MET A 41 -7.98 -13.62 -8.00
C MET A 41 -8.09 -12.81 -6.71
N ALA A 42 -9.05 -13.12 -5.84
CA ALA A 42 -9.17 -12.45 -4.55
C ALA A 42 -7.95 -12.76 -3.67
N GLY A 43 -7.50 -14.02 -3.64
CA GLY A 43 -6.25 -14.39 -2.96
C GLY A 43 -5.05 -13.59 -3.45
N HIS A 44 -4.92 -13.39 -4.75
CA HIS A 44 -3.84 -12.60 -5.34
C HIS A 44 -3.92 -11.12 -4.96
N LEU A 45 -5.14 -10.58 -4.85
CA LEU A 45 -5.38 -9.20 -4.42
C LEU A 45 -4.91 -8.96 -2.98
N PHE A 46 -5.26 -9.86 -2.06
CA PHE A 46 -4.85 -9.77 -0.65
C PHE A 46 -3.40 -10.22 -0.41
N SER A 47 -2.70 -10.71 -1.44
CA SER A 47 -1.28 -11.08 -1.35
C SER A 47 -0.37 -10.01 -1.95
N CYS A 48 -0.89 -9.17 -2.85
CA CYS A 48 -0.12 -8.12 -3.53
C CYS A 48 -0.45 -6.75 -2.94
N PHE A 49 0.52 -6.14 -2.25
CA PHE A 49 0.36 -4.80 -1.65
C PHE A 49 0.01 -3.73 -2.69
N TYR A 50 0.58 -3.83 -3.90
CA TYR A 50 0.29 -2.91 -5.00
C TYR A 50 -1.16 -3.07 -5.46
N CYS A 51 -1.62 -4.30 -5.70
CA CYS A 51 -3.00 -4.52 -6.13
C CYS A 51 -3.98 -4.07 -5.06
N PHE A 52 -3.72 -4.36 -3.77
CA PHE A 52 -4.59 -3.94 -2.69
C PHE A 52 -4.64 -2.41 -2.52
N SER A 53 -3.51 -1.71 -2.64
CA SER A 53 -3.47 -0.25 -2.49
C SER A 53 -4.32 0.49 -3.52
N HIS A 54 -4.52 -0.06 -4.72
CA HIS A 54 -5.41 0.54 -5.73
C HIS A 54 -6.84 0.66 -5.21
N TRP A 55 -7.35 -0.40 -4.60
CA TRP A 55 -8.72 -0.42 -4.07
C TRP A 55 -8.87 0.51 -2.86
N VAL A 56 -7.85 0.60 -2.02
CA VAL A 56 -7.86 1.54 -0.88
C VAL A 56 -7.83 2.99 -1.37
N VAL A 57 -7.01 3.30 -2.38
CA VAL A 57 -6.98 4.65 -2.99
C VAL A 57 -8.31 4.96 -3.68
N PHE A 58 -8.88 4.02 -4.45
CA PHE A 58 -10.19 4.21 -5.08
C PHE A 58 -11.28 4.45 -4.04
N ALA A 59 -11.31 3.69 -2.94
CA ALA A 59 -12.22 3.92 -1.83
C ALA A 59 -12.02 5.31 -1.22
N GLY A 60 -10.77 5.71 -0.96
CA GLY A 60 -10.43 7.03 -0.44
C GLY A 60 -10.92 8.17 -1.35
N ILE A 61 -10.77 8.04 -2.65
CA ILE A 61 -11.20 9.07 -3.61
C ILE A 61 -12.71 9.11 -3.76
N VAL A 62 -13.39 7.96 -3.70
CA VAL A 62 -14.86 7.92 -3.71
C VAL A 62 -15.43 8.62 -2.48
N ILE A 63 -14.81 8.45 -1.30
CA ILE A 63 -15.25 9.05 -0.03
C ILE A 63 -14.92 10.54 0.03
N TYR A 64 -13.65 10.92 -0.20
CA TYR A 64 -13.17 12.28 0.01
C TYR A 64 -13.31 13.18 -1.22
N ARG A 65 -13.60 12.61 -2.40
CA ARG A 65 -13.76 13.30 -3.69
C ARG A 65 -12.74 14.43 -3.92
N PRO A 66 -11.42 14.17 -3.75
CA PRO A 66 -10.42 15.20 -4.04
C PRO A 66 -10.43 15.48 -5.55
N VAL A 67 -10.60 16.75 -5.92
CA VAL A 67 -10.49 17.21 -7.32
C VAL A 67 -9.18 17.98 -7.47
N VAL A 68 -8.15 17.35 -8.04
CA VAL A 68 -6.81 17.97 -8.17
C VAL A 68 -6.72 18.83 -9.43
N VAL A 69 -7.31 18.35 -10.52
CA VAL A 69 -7.40 19.06 -11.81
C VAL A 69 -8.86 19.40 -12.06
N THR A 70 -9.14 20.59 -12.55
CA THR A 70 -10.48 21.01 -12.96
C THR A 70 -10.46 21.30 -14.45
N SER A 71 -10.90 20.35 -15.27
CA SER A 71 -10.98 20.52 -16.73
C SER A 71 -12.43 20.63 -17.24
N GLY A 72 -13.41 20.72 -16.34
CA GLY A 72 -14.84 20.87 -16.67
C GLY A 72 -15.60 19.55 -16.79
N ASN A 73 -14.91 18.41 -16.72
CA ASN A 73 -15.52 17.09 -16.66
C ASN A 73 -15.06 16.35 -15.39
N THR A 74 -15.93 16.34 -14.38
CA THR A 74 -15.65 15.81 -13.03
C THR A 74 -15.25 14.32 -13.02
N LEU A 75 -15.68 13.56 -14.03
CA LEU A 75 -15.34 12.15 -14.16
C LEU A 75 -13.86 11.95 -14.53
N VAL A 76 -13.37 12.72 -15.51
CA VAL A 76 -11.98 12.67 -15.98
C VAL A 76 -11.05 13.18 -14.89
N ASP A 77 -11.43 14.27 -14.23
CA ASP A 77 -10.67 14.87 -13.13
C ASP A 77 -10.50 13.89 -11.96
N SER A 78 -11.54 13.10 -11.65
CA SER A 78 -11.50 12.06 -10.61
C SER A 78 -10.60 10.88 -10.99
N VAL A 79 -10.65 10.45 -12.26
CA VAL A 79 -9.81 9.35 -12.76
C VAL A 79 -8.34 9.74 -12.73
N VAL A 80 -7.99 10.94 -13.21
CA VAL A 80 -6.62 11.44 -13.20
C VAL A 80 -6.10 11.55 -11.77
N THR A 81 -6.91 12.10 -10.86
CA THR A 81 -6.57 12.18 -9.43
C THR A 81 -6.36 10.80 -8.82
N ALA A 82 -7.13 9.80 -9.24
CA ALA A 82 -6.98 8.43 -8.78
C ALA A 82 -5.68 7.77 -9.21
N PHE A 83 -5.37 7.80 -10.50
CA PHE A 83 -4.13 7.21 -10.98
C PHE A 83 -2.89 7.93 -10.43
N PHE A 84 -2.95 9.27 -10.27
CA PHE A 84 -1.90 10.03 -9.62
C PHE A 84 -1.69 9.56 -8.16
N THR A 85 -2.77 9.48 -7.38
CA THR A 85 -2.72 9.05 -5.97
C THR A 85 -2.26 7.61 -5.82
N VAL A 86 -2.69 6.71 -6.72
CA VAL A 86 -2.21 5.32 -6.79
C VAL A 86 -0.70 5.27 -7.05
N GLY A 87 -0.20 6.07 -7.99
CA GLY A 87 1.23 6.17 -8.27
C GLY A 87 2.03 6.60 -7.04
N LEU A 88 1.58 7.63 -6.32
CA LEU A 88 2.20 8.02 -5.06
C LEU A 88 2.14 6.91 -4.01
N SER A 89 1.00 6.25 -3.86
CA SER A 89 0.85 5.15 -2.91
C SER A 89 1.83 4.01 -3.21
N ALA A 90 2.02 3.68 -4.49
CA ALA A 90 2.98 2.67 -4.92
C ALA A 90 4.42 3.06 -4.61
N LEU A 91 4.80 4.32 -4.82
CA LEU A 91 6.11 4.85 -4.43
C LEU A 91 6.31 4.74 -2.91
N CYS A 92 5.33 5.17 -2.11
CA CYS A 92 5.36 5.03 -0.66
C CYS A 92 5.51 3.58 -0.22
N SER A 93 4.70 2.66 -0.77
CA SER A 93 4.80 1.24 -0.48
C SER A 93 6.17 0.66 -0.84
N GLY A 94 6.73 1.05 -1.99
CA GLY A 94 8.06 0.63 -2.42
C GLY A 94 9.14 1.06 -1.42
N VAL A 95 9.12 2.32 -1.00
CA VAL A 95 10.06 2.86 0.01
C VAL A 95 9.90 2.15 1.35
N ILE A 96 8.67 1.99 1.85
CA ILE A 96 8.42 1.32 3.14
C ILE A 96 8.94 -0.13 3.10
N LEU A 97 8.69 -0.86 2.01
CA LEU A 97 9.17 -2.24 1.87
C LEU A 97 10.69 -2.33 1.78
N GLN A 98 11.36 -1.38 1.11
CA GLN A 98 12.82 -1.31 1.10
C GLN A 98 13.38 -1.11 2.51
N VAL A 99 12.81 -0.17 3.28
CA VAL A 99 13.22 0.09 4.66
C VAL A 99 13.04 -1.16 5.54
N ILE A 100 11.88 -1.82 5.44
CA ILE A 100 11.60 -3.06 6.19
C ILE A 100 12.59 -4.17 5.82
N ARG A 101 12.88 -4.37 4.53
CA ARG A 101 13.84 -5.39 4.08
C ARG A 101 15.25 -5.14 4.57
N ILE A 102 15.69 -3.87 4.54
CA ILE A 102 17.01 -3.47 5.07
C ILE A 102 17.08 -3.75 6.58
N ALA A 103 16.02 -3.41 7.33
CA ALA A 103 15.96 -3.66 8.76
C ALA A 103 16.01 -5.16 9.10
N ILE A 104 15.27 -5.99 8.36
CA ILE A 104 15.29 -7.45 8.55
C ILE A 104 16.67 -8.04 8.20
N ALA A 105 17.28 -7.60 7.10
CA ALA A 105 18.61 -8.07 6.69
C ALA A 105 19.67 -7.74 7.75
N LYS A 106 19.63 -6.54 8.31
CA LYS A 106 20.52 -6.14 9.41
C LYS A 106 20.30 -6.99 10.66
N ALA A 107 19.04 -7.22 11.05
CA ALA A 107 18.71 -8.05 12.20
C ALA A 107 19.18 -9.51 12.03
N SER A 108 19.07 -10.08 10.81
CA SER A 108 19.60 -11.43 10.54
C SER A 108 21.13 -11.49 10.63
N GLU A 109 21.84 -10.46 10.15
CA GLU A 109 23.30 -10.40 10.23
C GLU A 109 23.79 -10.32 11.69
N GLU A 110 23.13 -9.50 12.52
CA GLU A 110 23.45 -9.39 13.94
C GLU A 110 23.26 -10.74 14.69
N LEU A 111 22.19 -11.47 14.39
CA LEU A 111 21.94 -12.80 14.95
C LEU A 111 23.00 -13.84 14.53
N ASP A 112 23.43 -13.80 13.26
CA ASP A 112 24.49 -14.69 12.76
C ASP A 112 25.84 -14.42 13.41
N LEU A 113 26.17 -13.16 13.68
CA LEU A 113 27.39 -12.77 14.40
C LEU A 113 27.36 -13.24 15.85
N ILE A 114 26.22 -13.10 16.54
CA ILE A 114 26.03 -13.59 17.91
C ILE A 114 26.21 -15.11 17.95
N ASN A 115 25.56 -15.85 17.04
CA ASN A 115 25.67 -17.31 16.98
C ASN A 115 27.10 -17.81 16.68
N LYS A 116 27.87 -17.07 15.87
CA LYS A 116 29.29 -17.38 15.63
C LYS A 116 30.18 -17.11 16.83
N THR A 117 29.88 -16.09 17.63
CA THR A 117 30.67 -15.73 18.82
C THR A 117 30.36 -16.64 20.00
N ALA A 118 29.16 -17.21 20.04
CA ALA A 118 28.73 -18.16 21.07
C ALA A 118 29.27 -19.60 20.87
N LYS A 119 29.94 -19.88 19.74
CA LYS A 119 30.52 -21.18 19.39
C LYS A 119 32.04 -21.15 19.49
#